data_AF-A0A2D4PTM2-F1
#
_entry.id   AF-A0A2D4PTM2-F1
#
_cell.length_a   1.000
_cell.length_b   1.000
_cell.length_c   1.000
_cell.angle_alpha   90.00
_cell.angle_beta   90.00
_cell.angle_gamma   90.00
#
_symmetry.space_group_name_H-M   'P 1'
#
loop_
_entity.id
_entity.type
_entity.pdbx_description
1 polymer ?
#
loop_
_entity_poly.entity_id
_entity_poly.type
_entity_poly.pdbx_seq_one_letter_code
_entity_poly.pdbx_strand_id
1 'polypeptide(L)'
;IMETLTTTVPHTGVTNLSFFLVMPVQRITKYPLLLQKIVENTSDTDSAYGALKAAATAMTDVNANINEHKRRKEIADKYNKAGYLTLRERLTRLNTHSIAKKTARLSRLFMHETG
;
A
#
# COMPACT_ATOMS: atom_id res chain seq x y z
N ILE A 1 -19.87 -1.74 17.63
CA ILE A 1 -18.46 -1.30 17.49
C ILE A 1 -17.83 -1.03 18.85
N MET A 2 -18.30 -0.04 19.62
CA MET A 2 -17.79 0.24 20.98
C MET A 2 -17.98 -0.95 21.94
N GLU A 3 -19.12 -1.63 21.85
CA GLU A 3 -19.42 -2.86 22.58
C GLU A 3 -18.47 -4.02 22.20
N THR A 4 -18.26 -4.23 20.91
CA THR A 4 -17.32 -5.24 20.36
C THR A 4 -15.87 -4.97 20.79
N LEU A 5 -15.47 -3.71 20.90
CA LEU A 5 -14.17 -3.30 21.45
C LEU A 5 -14.08 -3.62 22.94
N THR A 6 -15.09 -3.32 23.74
CA THR A 6 -15.06 -3.61 25.18
C THR A 6 -14.98 -5.11 25.47
N THR A 7 -15.58 -5.95 24.63
CA THR A 7 -15.49 -7.42 24.79
C THR A 7 -14.15 -8.01 24.34
N THR A 8 -13.48 -7.41 23.33
CA THR A 8 -12.26 -7.97 22.71
C THR A 8 -10.95 -7.32 23.17
N VAL A 9 -10.99 -6.08 23.68
CA VAL A 9 -9.83 -5.38 24.29
C VAL A 9 -9.14 -6.21 25.39
N PRO A 10 -9.84 -6.87 26.34
CA PRO A 10 -9.17 -7.68 27.35
C PRO A 10 -8.47 -8.93 26.78
N HIS A 11 -8.72 -9.32 25.53
CA HIS A 11 -8.14 -10.54 24.91
C HIS A 11 -7.14 -10.23 23.80
N THR A 12 -7.05 -8.98 23.36
CA THR A 12 -6.20 -8.57 22.24
C THR A 12 -5.02 -7.71 22.68
N GLY A 13 -5.00 -7.24 23.93
CA GLY A 13 -3.92 -6.41 24.48
C GLY A 13 -3.79 -5.04 23.81
N VAL A 14 -4.77 -4.66 22.98
CA VAL A 14 -4.73 -3.44 22.16
C VAL A 14 -5.54 -2.35 22.86
N THR A 15 -4.89 -1.24 23.18
CA THR A 15 -5.50 -0.11 23.90
C THR A 15 -6.15 0.93 22.99
N ASN A 16 -5.91 0.86 21.67
CA ASN A 16 -6.34 1.89 20.72
C ASN A 16 -7.06 1.28 19.50
N LEU A 17 -8.22 1.86 19.16
CA LEU A 17 -9.05 1.49 18.02
C LEU A 17 -8.28 1.53 16.70
N SER A 18 -7.37 2.49 16.51
CA SER A 18 -6.58 2.57 15.29
C SER A 18 -5.70 1.33 15.07
N PHE A 19 -5.13 0.75 16.13
CA PHE A 19 -4.39 -0.50 16.04
C PHE A 19 -5.30 -1.70 15.75
N PHE A 20 -6.49 -1.73 16.34
CA PHE A 20 -7.49 -2.77 16.05
C PHE A 20 -7.87 -2.80 14.57
N LEU A 21 -8.02 -1.63 13.94
CA LEU A 21 -8.33 -1.51 12.50
C LEU A 21 -7.19 -1.98 11.58
N VAL A 22 -5.95 -2.07 12.08
CA VAL A 22 -4.80 -2.57 11.30
C VAL A 22 -4.72 -4.10 11.35
N MET A 23 -5.28 -4.75 12.39
CA MET A 23 -5.20 -6.21 12.57
C MET A 23 -5.75 -7.02 11.37
N PRO A 24 -6.89 -6.68 10.74
CA PRO A 24 -7.39 -7.41 9.58
C PRO A 24 -6.42 -7.38 8.40
N VAL A 25 -5.81 -6.22 8.13
CA VAL A 25 -4.81 -6.05 7.07
C VAL A 25 -3.59 -6.93 7.37
N GLN A 26 -3.11 -6.93 8.62
CA GLN A 26 -2.00 -7.80 9.04
C GLN A 26 -2.36 -9.29 8.99
N ARG A 27 -3.60 -9.66 9.27
CA ARG A 27 -4.03 -11.07 9.28
C ARG A 27 -4.04 -11.65 7.87
N ILE A 28 -4.58 -10.87 6.93
CA ILE A 28 -4.64 -11.20 5.50
C ILE A 28 -3.23 -11.44 4.95
N THR A 29 -2.24 -10.59 5.30
CA THR A 29 -0.86 -10.78 4.86
C THR A 29 -0.13 -11.97 5.50
N LYS A 30 -0.55 -12.42 6.69
CA LYS A 30 0.07 -13.55 7.40
C LYS A 30 -0.37 -14.91 6.87
N TYR A 31 -1.58 -15.05 6.35
CA TYR A 31 -2.11 -16.36 5.96
C TYR A 31 -1.31 -17.09 4.87
N PRO A 32 -0.84 -16.45 3.78
CA PRO A 32 0.03 -17.12 2.82
C PRO A 32 1.29 -17.68 3.46
N LEU A 33 1.92 -16.92 4.36
CA LEU A 33 3.16 -17.33 5.04
C LEU A 33 2.94 -18.57 5.92
N LEU A 34 1.85 -18.59 6.68
CA LEU A 34 1.50 -19.70 7.55
C LEU A 34 1.12 -20.95 6.72
N LEU A 35 0.31 -20.78 5.68
CA LEU A 35 -0.10 -21.89 4.81
C LEU A 35 1.09 -22.46 4.05
N GLN A 36 1.99 -21.62 3.54
CA GLN A 36 3.22 -22.06 2.90
C GLN A 36 4.10 -22.86 3.87
N LYS A 37 4.22 -22.42 5.13
CA LYS A 37 4.95 -23.16 6.16
C LYS A 37 4.35 -24.54 6.42
N ILE A 38 3.03 -24.66 6.41
CA ILE A 38 2.34 -25.95 6.57
C ILE A 38 2.61 -26.85 5.35
N VAL A 39 2.50 -26.31 4.13
CA VAL A 39 2.81 -27.04 2.88
C VAL A 39 4.24 -27.56 2.88
N GLU A 40 5.23 -26.75 3.29
CA GLU A 40 6.64 -27.16 3.41
C GLU A 40 6.87 -28.34 4.35
N ASN A 41 5.99 -28.56 5.33
CA ASN A 41 6.09 -29.64 6.31
C ASN A 41 5.09 -30.79 6.04
N THR A 42 4.34 -30.73 4.93
CA THR A 42 3.38 -31.75 4.54
C THR A 42 3.97 -32.59 3.41
N SER A 43 3.86 -33.91 3.51
CA SER A 43 4.32 -34.82 2.44
C SER A 43 3.50 -34.62 1.16
N ASP A 44 4.15 -34.70 0.00
CA ASP A 44 3.52 -34.61 -1.32
C ASP A 44 2.51 -35.75 -1.57
N THR A 45 2.60 -36.84 -0.81
CA THR A 45 1.69 -37.99 -0.85
C THR A 45 0.45 -37.82 0.04
N ASP A 46 0.41 -36.77 0.85
CA ASP A 46 -0.73 -36.49 1.72
C ASP A 46 -1.93 -35.99 0.89
N SER A 47 -3.11 -36.55 1.17
CA SER A 47 -4.37 -36.13 0.56
C SER A 47 -4.67 -34.63 0.69
N ALA A 48 -4.16 -33.97 1.74
CA ALA A 48 -4.34 -32.56 2.01
C ALA A 48 -3.34 -31.65 1.28
N TYR A 49 -2.23 -32.19 0.77
CA TYR A 49 -1.15 -31.39 0.17
C TYR A 49 -1.66 -30.49 -0.98
N GLY A 50 -2.45 -31.06 -1.88
CA GLY A 50 -3.04 -30.32 -3.00
C GLY A 50 -3.96 -29.18 -2.53
N ALA A 51 -4.80 -29.44 -1.53
CA ALA A 51 -5.70 -28.45 -0.96
C ALA A 51 -4.95 -27.33 -0.23
N LEU A 52 -3.90 -27.66 0.53
CA LEU A 52 -3.06 -26.70 1.23
C LEU A 52 -2.30 -25.78 0.27
N LYS A 53 -1.75 -26.35 -0.81
CA LYS A 53 -1.08 -25.58 -1.87
C LYS A 53 -2.06 -24.62 -2.56
N ALA A 54 -3.25 -25.10 -2.92
CA ALA A 54 -4.30 -24.27 -3.50
C ALA A 54 -4.72 -23.13 -2.56
N ALA A 55 -4.86 -23.41 -1.26
CA ALA A 55 -5.20 -22.41 -0.25
C ALA A 55 -4.10 -21.34 -0.10
N ALA A 56 -2.81 -21.75 -0.09
CA ALA A 56 -1.68 -20.82 -0.03
C ALA A 56 -1.65 -19.87 -1.24
N THR A 57 -1.89 -20.40 -2.44
CA THR A 57 -2.00 -19.61 -3.67
C THR A 57 -3.19 -18.66 -3.61
N ALA A 58 -4.39 -19.15 -3.26
CA ALA A 58 -5.59 -18.33 -3.18
C ALA A 58 -5.42 -17.15 -2.19
N MET A 59 -4.78 -17.37 -1.04
CA MET A 59 -4.51 -16.29 -0.09
C MET A 59 -3.48 -15.28 -0.61
N THR A 60 -2.53 -15.72 -1.44
CA THR A 60 -1.59 -14.80 -2.12
C THR A 60 -2.32 -13.91 -3.12
N ASP A 61 -3.25 -14.49 -3.89
CA ASP A 61 -4.07 -13.75 -4.86
C ASP A 61 -4.98 -12.73 -4.18
N VAL A 62 -5.58 -13.10 -3.03
CA VAL A 62 -6.37 -12.18 -2.20
C VAL A 62 -5.53 -10.98 -1.76
N ASN A 63 -4.30 -11.20 -1.31
CA ASN A 63 -3.40 -10.11 -0.92
C ASN A 63 -3.09 -9.18 -2.09
N ALA A 64 -2.76 -9.75 -3.25
CA ALA A 64 -2.46 -8.99 -4.44
C ALA A 64 -3.66 -8.15 -4.89
N ASN A 65 -4.87 -8.74 -4.88
CA ASN A 65 -6.10 -8.06 -5.25
C ASN A 65 -6.43 -6.88 -4.32
N ILE A 66 -6.31 -7.07 -3.01
CA ILE A 66 -6.54 -6.00 -2.02
C ILE A 66 -5.53 -4.86 -2.24
N ASN A 67 -4.26 -5.20 -2.45
CA ASN A 67 -3.22 -4.19 -2.64
C ASN A 67 -3.41 -3.40 -3.95
N GLU A 68 -3.81 -4.07 -5.04
CA GLU A 68 -4.10 -3.39 -6.30
C GLU A 68 -5.36 -2.52 -6.20
N HIS A 69 -6.40 -2.98 -5.50
CA HIS A 69 -7.58 -2.15 -5.25
C HIS A 69 -7.22 -0.87 -4.47
N LYS A 70 -6.41 -1.00 -3.41
CA LYS A 70 -5.89 0.15 -2.68
C LYS A 70 -5.11 1.11 -3.59
N ARG A 71 -4.21 0.58 -4.44
CA ARG A 71 -3.44 1.37 -5.40
C ARG A 71 -4.35 2.16 -6.35
N ARG A 72 -5.36 1.52 -6.91
CA ARG A 72 -6.33 2.17 -7.83
C ARG A 72 -7.10 3.29 -7.12
N LYS A 73 -7.52 3.06 -5.88
CA LYS A 73 -8.22 4.07 -5.08
C LYS A 73 -7.32 5.28 -4.78
N GLU A 74 -6.08 5.05 -4.35
CA GLU A 74 -5.11 6.14 -4.10
C GLU A 74 -4.81 6.95 -5.36
N ILE A 75 -4.70 6.28 -6.52
CA ILE A 75 -4.52 6.93 -7.81
C ILE A 75 -5.74 7.77 -8.18
N ALA A 76 -6.95 7.22 -8.08
CA ALA A 76 -8.20 7.94 -8.36
C ALA A 76 -8.36 9.17 -7.47
N ASP A 77 -8.10 9.04 -6.16
CA ASP A 77 -8.16 10.14 -5.20
C ASP A 77 -7.15 11.24 -5.53
N LYS A 78 -5.93 10.86 -5.95
CA LYS A 78 -4.90 11.82 -6.37
C LYS A 78 -5.35 12.66 -7.56
N TYR A 79 -5.96 12.05 -8.57
CA TYR A 79 -6.42 12.76 -9.77
C TYR A 79 -7.71 13.55 -9.54
N ASN A 80 -8.66 13.04 -8.75
CA ASN A 80 -9.84 13.79 -8.33
C ASN A 80 -9.45 15.05 -7.54
N LYS A 81 -8.52 14.94 -6.58
CA LYS A 81 -7.99 16.11 -5.86
C LYS A 81 -7.24 17.07 -6.78
N ALA A 82 -6.52 16.55 -7.78
CA ALA A 82 -5.85 17.40 -8.77
C ALA A 82 -6.83 18.19 -9.66
N GLY A 83 -8.06 17.69 -9.88
CA GLY A 83 -9.12 18.39 -10.59
C GLY A 83 -9.77 19.51 -9.76
N TYR A 84 -9.76 19.40 -8.43
CA TYR A 84 -10.30 20.41 -7.51
C TYR A 84 -9.32 21.55 -7.17
N LEU A 85 -8.01 21.32 -7.35
CA LEU A 85 -6.98 22.33 -7.12
C LEU A 85 -7.05 23.38 -8.24
N THR A 86 -7.34 24.61 -7.85
CA THR A 86 -7.33 25.78 -8.74
C THR A 86 -5.94 25.91 -9.40
N LEU A 87 -5.88 26.49 -10.61
CA LEU A 87 -4.61 26.71 -11.34
C LEU A 87 -3.54 27.40 -10.45
N ARG A 88 -3.98 28.22 -9.48
CA ARG A 88 -3.14 28.89 -8.50
C ARG A 88 -2.47 27.94 -7.50
N GLU A 89 -3.19 26.93 -7.00
CA GLU A 89 -2.61 25.93 -6.08
C GLU A 89 -1.66 24.96 -6.80
N ARG A 90 -1.85 24.75 -8.11
CA ARG A 90 -0.85 24.07 -8.93
C ARG A 90 0.41 24.92 -9.10
N LEU A 91 0.27 26.24 -9.25
CA LEU A 91 1.39 27.18 -9.37
C LEU A 91 2.20 27.29 -8.08
N THR A 92 1.57 27.24 -6.90
CA THR A 92 2.27 27.33 -5.60
C THR A 92 3.03 26.06 -5.22
N ARG A 93 2.66 24.90 -5.80
CA ARG A 93 3.40 23.63 -5.64
C ARG A 93 4.60 23.51 -6.56
N LEU A 94 4.79 24.44 -7.49
CA LEU A 94 6.03 24.52 -8.24
C LEU A 94 7.14 24.92 -7.28
N ASN A 95 8.08 23.99 -7.06
CA ASN A 95 9.20 24.21 -6.17
C ASN A 95 10.13 25.28 -6.79
N THR A 96 10.06 26.51 -6.28
CA THR A 96 10.88 27.67 -6.70
C THR A 96 12.36 27.33 -6.80
N HIS A 97 12.87 26.46 -5.91
CA HIS A 97 14.26 26.02 -5.91
C HIS A 97 14.59 25.06 -7.07
N SER A 98 13.64 24.22 -7.49
CA SER A 98 13.80 23.37 -8.70
C SER A 98 13.72 24.19 -9.99
N ILE A 99 12.85 25.20 -10.03
CA ILE A 99 12.76 26.12 -11.18
C ILE A 99 14.04 26.93 -11.28
N ALA A 100 14.50 27.55 -10.20
CA ALA A 100 15.76 28.30 -10.18
C ALA A 100 16.95 27.46 -10.66
N LYS A 101 17.03 26.18 -10.24
CA LYS A 101 18.08 25.26 -10.72
C LYS A 101 17.95 24.92 -12.20
N LYS A 102 16.74 24.73 -12.73
CA LYS A 102 16.53 24.47 -14.16
C LYS A 102 16.82 25.71 -15.01
N THR A 103 16.44 26.90 -14.54
CA THR A 103 16.75 28.18 -15.19
C THR A 103 18.26 28.45 -15.18
N ALA A 104 18.95 28.20 -14.06
CA ALA A 104 20.41 28.35 -14.00
C ALA A 104 21.15 27.39 -14.94
N ARG A 105 20.63 26.17 -15.14
CA ARG A 105 21.18 25.21 -16.12
C ARG A 105 20.97 25.67 -17.56
N LEU A 106 19.79 26.20 -17.88
CA LEU A 106 19.51 26.78 -19.20
C LEU A 106 20.35 28.03 -19.46
N SER A 107 20.50 28.92 -18.48
CA SER A 107 21.35 30.10 -18.58
C SER A 107 22.81 29.73 -18.90
N ARG A 108 23.35 28.71 -18.22
CA ARG A 108 24.70 28.20 -18.55
C ARG A 108 24.81 27.62 -19.96
N LEU A 109 23.75 26.97 -20.46
CA LEU A 109 23.72 26.45 -21.82
C LEU A 109 23.77 27.60 -22.85
N PHE A 110 22.95 28.64 -22.67
CA PHE A 110 22.97 29.81 -23.55
C PHE A 110 24.32 30.54 -23.54
N MET A 111 24.95 30.69 -22.37
CA MET A 111 26.25 31.36 -22.30
C MET A 111 27.37 30.60 -23.03
N HIS A 112 27.22 29.29 -23.25
CA HIS A 112 28.17 28.48 -24.02
C HIS A 112 27.90 28.53 -25.53
N GLU A 113 26.70 28.90 -25.98
CA GLU A 113 26.38 29.05 -27.41
C GLU A 113 26.65 30.47 -27.96
N THR A 114 26.84 31.46 -27.09
CA THR A 114 27.14 32.86 -27.46
C THR A 114 28.62 33.23 -27.36
N GLY A 115 29.53 32.24 -27.37
CA GLY A 115 30.99 32.42 -27.33
C GLY A 115 31.67 31.88 -28.58
#